data_AF-A0A235J5A9-F1
#
_entry.id   AF-A0A235J5A9-F1
#
_cell.length_a   1.000
_cell.length_b   1.000
_cell.length_c   1.000
_cell.angle_alpha   90.00
_cell.angle_beta   90.00
_cell.angle_gamma   90.00
#
_symmetry.space_group_name_H-M   'P 1'
#
loop_
_entity.id
_entity.type
_entity.pdbx_description
1 polymer ?
#
loop_
_entity_poly.entity_id
_entity_poly.type
_entity_poly.pdbx_seq_one_letter_code
_entity_poly.pdbx_strand_id
1 'polypeptide(L)'
;MEKFTPTFWLQRPIHWSLVFGLTGLLASCSYNDIPIGPTSLNSRYTEEQPALSGNGRFLAFVSNRNGNQQLLVFDLERQQFIGTPGINRAETIAESPSLSYTGRYIAYLTSDQGRAVVALYDRATQQSQIVTPTYRGWIRKPNISPDGRYIVFETASRGQWDIEVLDRGPNIELDIPNGATVGSPP
;
A
#
# COMPACT_ATOMS: atom_id res chain seq x y z
N MET A 1 73.69 -46.08 11.00
CA MET A 1 73.56 -44.69 11.49
C MET A 1 72.96 -43.89 10.37
N GLU A 2 71.81 -43.20 10.41
CA GLU A 2 70.70 -43.04 11.35
C GLU A 2 69.50 -42.63 10.47
N LYS A 3 68.39 -43.38 10.52
CA LYS A 3 67.02 -42.98 10.92
C LYS A 3 66.48 -41.65 10.39
N PHE A 4 65.42 -41.80 9.58
CA PHE A 4 64.39 -40.81 9.27
C PHE A 4 63.59 -40.41 10.53
N THR A 5 63.32 -39.12 10.71
CA THR A 5 62.03 -38.57 11.20
C THR A 5 61.94 -37.07 10.88
N PRO A 6 60.83 -36.57 10.32
CA PRO A 6 60.59 -35.15 10.13
C PRO A 6 59.89 -34.55 11.35
N THR A 7 60.22 -33.31 11.73
CA THR A 7 59.45 -32.57 12.74
C THR A 7 58.97 -31.24 12.17
N PHE A 8 57.67 -31.27 11.90
CA PHE A 8 56.78 -30.16 11.66
C PHE A 8 56.71 -29.27 12.91
N TRP A 9 57.02 -27.98 12.78
CA TRP A 9 56.60 -26.96 13.73
C TRP A 9 55.81 -25.90 12.96
N LEU A 10 54.51 -26.14 12.83
CA LEU A 10 53.57 -25.17 12.28
C LEU A 10 53.35 -24.09 13.35
N GLN A 11 53.98 -22.93 13.20
CA GLN A 11 53.61 -21.74 13.96
C GLN A 11 52.19 -21.34 13.55
N ARG A 12 51.23 -21.48 14.48
CA ARG A 12 49.96 -20.77 14.41
C ARG A 12 50.21 -19.31 14.75
N PRO A 13 49.59 -18.38 14.00
CA PRO A 13 48.86 -17.31 14.64
C PRO A 13 47.43 -17.28 14.09
N ILE A 14 46.53 -17.97 14.81
CA ILE A 14 45.10 -17.66 14.77
C ILE A 14 44.96 -16.46 15.70
N HIS A 15 44.79 -15.22 15.21
CA HIS A 15 44.21 -14.12 16.02
C HIS A 15 43.78 -12.88 15.22
N TRP A 16 43.60 -12.94 13.89
CA TRP A 16 43.21 -11.74 13.11
C TRP A 16 41.94 -11.89 12.27
N SER A 17 41.28 -13.05 12.28
CA SER A 17 40.06 -13.28 11.50
C SER A 17 38.75 -13.00 12.25
N LEU A 18 38.78 -12.69 13.55
CA LEU A 18 37.58 -12.48 14.36
C LEU A 18 37.21 -11.00 14.59
N VAL A 19 38.05 -10.05 14.20
CA VAL A 19 37.73 -8.61 14.30
C VAL A 19 37.10 -8.05 13.02
N PHE A 20 37.37 -8.64 11.85
CA PHE A 20 36.78 -8.20 10.58
C PHE A 20 35.43 -8.82 10.23
N GLY A 21 34.91 -9.73 11.05
CA GLY A 21 33.61 -10.39 10.83
C GLY A 21 32.40 -9.61 11.34
N LEU A 22 32.59 -8.54 12.10
CA LEU A 22 31.52 -7.88 12.84
C LEU A 22 31.32 -6.39 12.50
N THR A 23 31.81 -5.92 11.36
CA THR A 23 31.56 -4.54 10.87
C THR A 23 30.69 -4.50 9.61
N GLY A 24 30.14 -5.63 9.16
CA GLY A 24 29.37 -5.73 7.91
C GLY A 24 27.85 -5.63 8.03
N LEU A 25 27.29 -5.50 9.24
CA LEU A 25 25.84 -5.60 9.47
C LEU A 25 25.19 -4.36 10.10
N LEU A 26 25.81 -3.20 9.92
CA LEU A 26 25.15 -1.92 10.13
C LEU A 26 25.01 -1.21 8.78
N ALA A 27 24.29 -1.84 7.84
CA ALA A 27 23.60 -1.08 6.81
C ALA A 27 22.50 -0.29 7.53
N SER A 28 22.91 0.81 8.18
CA SER A 28 21.99 1.82 8.64
C SER A 28 21.16 2.23 7.43
N CYS A 29 19.84 2.17 7.53
CA CYS A 29 18.97 2.82 6.55
C CYS A 29 19.30 4.32 6.60
N SER A 30 20.22 4.76 5.74
CA SER A 30 20.56 6.16 5.57
C SER A 30 19.47 6.79 4.74
N TYR A 31 18.88 7.89 5.23
CA TYR A 31 17.90 8.69 4.48
C TYR A 31 18.46 9.17 3.12
N ASN A 32 19.79 9.17 2.96
CA ASN A 32 20.45 9.67 1.76
C ASN A 32 20.39 8.73 0.55
N ASP A 33 20.01 7.46 0.73
CA ASP A 33 20.02 6.44 -0.35
C ASP A 33 18.61 6.05 -0.83
N ILE A 34 17.62 6.92 -0.62
CA ILE A 34 16.26 6.67 -1.11
C ILE A 34 16.24 6.79 -2.65
N PRO A 35 15.84 5.74 -3.39
CA PRO A 35 15.71 5.84 -4.84
C PRO A 35 14.67 6.90 -5.22
N ILE A 36 15.09 7.87 -6.03
CA ILE A 36 14.26 8.95 -6.58
C ILE A 36 14.30 8.87 -8.11
N GLY A 37 13.14 8.91 -8.74
CA GLY A 37 12.97 8.73 -10.17
C GLY A 37 11.50 8.59 -10.57
N PRO A 38 11.20 8.55 -11.88
CA PRO A 38 9.83 8.46 -12.38
C PRO A 38 9.16 7.11 -12.06
N THR A 39 9.95 6.05 -11.89
CA THR A 39 9.48 4.69 -11.61
C THR A 39 9.69 4.25 -10.16
N SER A 40 10.40 5.02 -9.34
CA SER A 40 10.61 4.71 -7.93
C SER A 40 9.41 5.12 -7.08
N LEU A 41 9.29 4.53 -5.89
CA LEU A 41 8.25 4.88 -4.94
C LEU A 41 8.26 6.38 -4.61
N ASN A 42 9.43 6.94 -4.31
CA ASN A 42 9.58 8.36 -4.00
C ASN A 42 9.97 9.17 -5.24
N SER A 43 9.57 10.43 -5.28
CA SER A 43 9.92 11.37 -6.34
C SER A 43 10.35 12.72 -5.74
N ARG A 44 10.60 13.72 -6.59
CA ARG A 44 10.87 15.12 -6.16
C ARG A 44 9.58 15.92 -5.95
N TYR A 45 8.44 15.29 -6.17
CA TYR A 45 7.12 15.89 -6.11
C TYR A 45 6.42 15.55 -4.78
N THR A 46 5.22 16.08 -4.58
CA THR A 46 4.43 15.79 -3.38
C THR A 46 3.96 14.34 -3.42
N GLU A 47 4.18 13.63 -2.32
CA GLU A 47 3.67 12.27 -2.06
C GLU A 47 2.95 12.31 -0.72
N GLU A 48 1.64 12.11 -0.71
CA GLU A 48 0.83 12.31 0.49
C GLU A 48 -0.30 11.29 0.61
N GLN A 49 -0.95 11.28 1.77
CA GLN A 49 -2.11 10.42 2.06
C GLN A 49 -1.84 8.91 1.81
N PRO A 50 -0.76 8.35 2.40
CA PRO A 50 -0.42 6.94 2.20
C PRO A 50 -1.44 6.02 2.87
N ALA A 51 -1.73 4.90 2.21
CA ALA A 51 -2.55 3.81 2.74
C ALA A 51 -1.96 2.46 2.37
N LEU A 52 -1.79 1.59 3.36
CA LEU A 52 -1.25 0.25 3.17
C LEU A 52 -2.40 -0.77 3.10
N SER A 53 -2.29 -1.74 2.19
CA SER A 53 -3.15 -2.94 2.20
C SER A 53 -2.90 -3.79 3.45
N GLY A 54 -3.92 -4.55 3.87
CA GLY A 54 -3.84 -5.33 5.11
C GLY A 54 -2.75 -6.42 5.12
N ASN A 55 -2.36 -6.94 3.95
CA ASN A 55 -1.26 -7.88 3.79
C ASN A 55 0.12 -7.18 3.62
N GLY A 56 0.17 -5.86 3.64
CA GLY A 56 1.40 -5.08 3.55
C GLY A 56 2.05 -5.00 2.16
N ARG A 57 1.45 -5.58 1.11
CA ARG A 57 2.09 -5.64 -0.22
C ARG A 57 1.88 -4.38 -1.05
N PHE A 58 0.69 -3.82 -1.02
CA PHE A 58 0.33 -2.66 -1.83
C PHE A 58 0.24 -1.40 -0.97
N LEU A 59 0.80 -0.31 -1.49
CA LEU A 59 0.71 1.04 -0.95
C LEU A 59 -0.01 1.92 -1.98
N ALA A 60 -1.11 2.55 -1.58
CA ALA A 60 -1.71 3.64 -2.35
C ALA A 60 -1.32 4.98 -1.73
N PHE A 61 -1.19 6.01 -2.56
CA PHE A 61 -0.90 7.36 -2.13
C PHE A 61 -1.29 8.35 -3.23
N VAL A 62 -1.38 9.63 -2.88
CA VAL A 62 -1.62 10.72 -3.82
C VAL A 62 -0.30 11.35 -4.20
N SER A 63 -0.09 11.56 -5.49
CA SER A 63 1.12 12.15 -6.05
C SER A 63 0.79 13.20 -7.11
N ASN A 64 1.58 14.28 -7.19
CA ASN A 64 1.54 15.21 -8.31
C ASN A 64 2.71 15.03 -9.29
N ARG A 65 3.40 13.87 -9.26
CA ARG A 65 4.59 13.59 -10.08
C ARG A 65 4.39 13.64 -11.60
N ASN A 66 3.15 13.52 -12.06
CA ASN A 66 2.79 13.51 -13.48
C ASN A 66 2.11 14.82 -13.93
N GLY A 67 2.28 15.91 -13.17
CA GLY A 67 1.76 17.25 -13.52
C GLY A 67 0.36 17.54 -12.98
N ASN A 68 -0.35 16.54 -12.46
CA ASN A 68 -1.63 16.67 -11.76
C ASN A 68 -1.69 15.70 -10.57
N GLN A 69 -2.54 15.97 -9.57
CA GLN A 69 -2.78 15.04 -8.47
C GLN A 69 -3.41 13.74 -9.00
N GLN A 70 -2.79 12.62 -8.64
CA GLN A 70 -3.19 11.28 -9.05
C GLN A 70 -3.07 10.32 -7.86
N LEU A 71 -4.03 9.43 -7.73
CA LEU A 71 -3.95 8.28 -6.84
C LEU A 71 -3.13 7.19 -7.54
N LEU A 72 -1.97 6.86 -6.97
CA LEU A 72 -1.07 5.83 -7.46
C LEU A 72 -1.10 4.61 -6.54
N VAL A 73 -0.83 3.43 -7.09
CA VAL A 73 -0.66 2.18 -6.34
C VAL A 73 0.69 1.59 -6.66
N PHE A 74 1.46 1.27 -5.63
CA PHE A 74 2.79 0.69 -5.72
C PHE A 74 2.80 -0.70 -5.07
N ASP A 75 3.35 -1.68 -5.79
CA ASP A 75 3.62 -3.03 -5.30
C ASP A 75 4.99 -3.01 -4.61
N LEU A 76 5.00 -3.07 -3.28
CA LEU A 76 6.21 -3.01 -2.45
C LEU A 76 7.08 -4.26 -2.61
N GLU A 77 6.49 -5.41 -2.96
CA GLU A 77 7.24 -6.64 -3.19
C GLU A 77 7.97 -6.57 -4.54
N ARG A 78 7.27 -6.12 -5.58
CA ARG A 78 7.83 -6.04 -6.95
C ARG A 78 8.54 -4.72 -7.27
N GLN A 79 8.48 -3.75 -6.36
CA GLN A 79 9.07 -2.42 -6.53
C GLN A 79 8.61 -1.72 -7.83
N GLN A 80 7.30 -1.76 -8.11
CA GLN A 80 6.73 -1.17 -9.31
C GLN A 80 5.33 -0.61 -9.11
N PHE A 81 4.96 0.37 -9.94
CA PHE A 81 3.59 0.87 -10.01
C PHE A 81 2.65 -0.15 -10.65
N ILE A 82 1.43 -0.21 -10.14
CA ILE A 82 0.33 -1.00 -10.69
C ILE A 82 -0.66 -0.05 -11.37
N GLY A 83 -1.05 -0.39 -12.61
CA GLY A 83 -2.06 0.35 -13.34
C GLY A 83 -3.44 0.26 -12.69
N THR A 84 -4.10 1.40 -12.54
CA THR A 84 -5.47 1.55 -12.00
C THR A 84 -6.37 2.31 -12.98
N PRO A 85 -6.64 1.74 -14.18
CA PRO A 85 -7.46 2.41 -15.19
C PRO A 85 -8.81 2.83 -14.61
N GLY A 86 -9.22 4.05 -14.89
CA GLY A 86 -10.50 4.61 -14.44
C GLY A 86 -10.50 5.31 -13.08
N ILE A 87 -9.44 5.21 -12.26
CA ILE A 87 -9.34 5.99 -11.01
C ILE A 87 -9.03 7.47 -11.31
N ASN A 88 -7.96 7.72 -12.07
CA ASN A 88 -7.46 9.07 -12.37
C ASN A 88 -8.09 9.65 -13.64
N ARG A 89 -9.42 9.83 -13.67
CA ARG A 89 -10.11 10.38 -14.84
C ARG A 89 -9.86 11.88 -14.98
N ALA A 90 -9.85 12.35 -16.22
CA ALA A 90 -9.80 13.78 -16.52
C ALA A 90 -10.91 14.53 -15.76
N GLU A 91 -10.60 15.74 -15.31
CA GLU A 91 -11.54 16.65 -14.62
C GLU A 91 -12.10 16.13 -13.28
N THR A 92 -11.63 14.99 -12.78
CA THR A 92 -11.99 14.46 -11.47
C THR A 92 -10.79 14.43 -10.53
N ILE A 93 -11.05 14.62 -9.24
CA ILE A 93 -10.05 14.39 -8.18
C ILE A 93 -10.14 12.92 -7.75
N ALA A 94 -9.01 12.32 -7.41
CA ALA A 94 -8.93 11.02 -6.75
C ALA A 94 -7.97 11.13 -5.55
N GLU A 95 -8.49 11.01 -4.34
CA GLU A 95 -7.71 11.24 -3.11
C GLU A 95 -8.20 10.38 -1.94
N SER A 96 -7.51 10.48 -0.80
CA SER A 96 -7.79 9.77 0.46
C SER A 96 -8.02 8.26 0.25
N PRO A 97 -7.04 7.53 -0.32
CA PRO A 97 -7.18 6.11 -0.57
C PRO A 97 -7.24 5.28 0.72
N SER A 98 -7.88 4.12 0.63
CA SER A 98 -7.85 3.05 1.63
C SER A 98 -7.95 1.71 0.91
N LEU A 99 -7.14 0.73 1.31
CA LEU A 99 -7.09 -0.60 0.68
C LEU A 99 -7.62 -1.69 1.61
N SER A 100 -8.28 -2.68 1.01
CA SER A 100 -8.66 -3.93 1.69
C SER A 100 -7.44 -4.85 1.89
N TYR A 101 -7.64 -6.06 2.42
CA TYR A 101 -6.58 -6.97 2.88
C TYR A 101 -5.55 -7.32 1.81
N THR A 102 -5.96 -7.90 0.68
CA THR A 102 -5.06 -8.14 -0.47
C THR A 102 -4.90 -6.89 -1.34
N GLY A 103 -5.55 -5.80 -0.94
CA GLY A 103 -5.65 -4.55 -1.68
C GLY A 103 -6.49 -4.68 -2.94
N ARG A 104 -7.34 -5.72 -3.08
CA ARG A 104 -8.26 -5.88 -4.22
C ARG A 104 -9.17 -4.67 -4.36
N TYR A 105 -9.76 -4.24 -3.24
CA TYR A 105 -10.63 -3.09 -3.18
C TYR A 105 -9.85 -1.85 -2.75
N ILE A 106 -10.11 -0.74 -3.43
CA ILE A 106 -9.58 0.58 -3.08
C ILE A 106 -10.78 1.51 -2.91
N ALA A 107 -11.04 1.92 -1.67
CA ALA A 107 -11.96 3.02 -1.39
C ALA A 107 -11.21 4.34 -1.55
N TYR A 108 -11.81 5.32 -2.20
CA TYR A 108 -11.20 6.63 -2.41
C TYR A 108 -12.29 7.70 -2.56
N LEU A 109 -11.93 8.95 -2.28
CA LEU A 109 -12.78 10.08 -2.63
C LEU A 109 -12.61 10.42 -4.10
N THR A 110 -13.71 10.62 -4.78
CA THR A 110 -13.75 11.22 -6.10
C THR A 110 -14.73 12.38 -6.14
N SER A 111 -14.40 13.41 -6.89
CA SER A 111 -15.24 14.60 -7.02
C SER A 111 -15.29 15.00 -8.49
N ASP A 112 -16.51 15.18 -8.99
CA ASP A 112 -16.80 15.84 -10.24
C ASP A 112 -17.50 17.17 -9.90
N GLN A 113 -16.97 18.28 -10.40
CA GLN A 113 -17.50 19.64 -10.16
C GLN A 113 -17.67 20.04 -8.68
N GLY A 114 -16.82 19.52 -7.79
CA GLY A 114 -16.71 19.99 -6.39
C GLY A 114 -17.53 19.20 -5.37
N ARG A 115 -18.31 18.19 -5.77
CA ARG A 115 -18.99 17.29 -4.84
C ARG A 115 -18.21 15.98 -4.67
N ALA A 116 -17.51 15.86 -3.55
CA ALA A 116 -16.83 14.61 -3.18
C ALA A 116 -17.83 13.50 -2.81
N VAL A 117 -17.60 12.32 -3.35
CA VAL A 117 -18.30 11.06 -3.03
C VAL A 117 -17.27 9.95 -2.82
N VAL A 118 -17.66 8.89 -2.11
CA VAL A 118 -16.82 7.70 -2.00
C VAL A 118 -17.05 6.80 -3.20
N ALA A 119 -15.97 6.45 -3.88
CA ALA A 119 -15.93 5.41 -4.89
C ALA A 119 -15.16 4.20 -4.38
N LEU A 120 -15.54 3.02 -4.87
CA LEU A 120 -14.88 1.76 -4.63
C LEU A 120 -14.38 1.20 -5.95
N TYR A 121 -13.07 1.11 -6.10
CA TYR A 121 -12.43 0.45 -7.22
C TYR A 121 -12.16 -1.02 -6.90
N ASP A 122 -12.57 -1.92 -7.77
CA ASP A 122 -12.21 -3.34 -7.72
C ASP A 122 -11.10 -3.62 -8.75
N ARG A 123 -9.90 -3.96 -8.28
CA ARG A 123 -8.75 -4.28 -9.14
C ARG A 123 -8.94 -5.56 -9.94
N ALA A 124 -9.79 -6.48 -9.50
CA ALA A 124 -10.05 -7.72 -10.23
C ALA A 124 -10.86 -7.45 -11.51
N THR A 125 -11.84 -6.56 -11.44
CA THR A 125 -12.69 -6.17 -12.57
C THR A 125 -12.23 -4.89 -13.27
N GLN A 126 -11.32 -4.14 -12.64
CA GLN A 126 -10.83 -2.83 -13.07
C GLN A 126 -11.95 -1.78 -13.20
N GLN A 127 -12.98 -1.87 -12.35
CA GLN A 127 -14.13 -0.97 -12.36
C GLN A 127 -14.26 -0.18 -11.06
N SER A 128 -14.69 1.07 -11.17
CA SER A 128 -15.12 1.90 -10.03
C SER A 128 -16.64 1.97 -9.94
N GLN A 129 -17.16 1.89 -8.72
CA GLN A 129 -18.57 2.15 -8.42
C GLN A 129 -18.69 3.22 -7.32
N ILE A 130 -19.68 4.11 -7.44
CA ILE A 130 -19.99 5.07 -6.37
C ILE A 130 -20.79 4.34 -5.29
N VAL A 131 -20.30 4.38 -4.06
CA VAL A 131 -20.93 3.68 -2.92
C VAL A 131 -21.72 4.61 -1.99
N THR A 132 -21.61 5.93 -2.18
CA THR A 132 -22.39 6.94 -1.44
C THR A 132 -23.26 7.83 -2.36
N PRO A 133 -24.02 7.30 -3.34
CA PRO A 133 -24.73 8.13 -4.31
C PRO A 133 -25.83 9.03 -3.68
N THR A 134 -26.40 8.59 -2.56
CA THR A 134 -27.51 9.25 -1.86
C THR A 134 -27.08 10.26 -0.80
N TYR A 135 -25.80 10.29 -0.43
CA TYR A 135 -25.29 11.19 0.62
C TYR A 135 -25.24 12.64 0.12
N ARG A 136 -25.95 13.54 0.79
CA ARG A 136 -26.11 14.95 0.37
C ARG A 136 -25.16 15.93 1.08
N GLY A 137 -24.51 15.50 2.17
CA GLY A 137 -23.53 16.31 2.89
C GLY A 137 -22.12 16.18 2.33
N TRP A 138 -21.19 16.96 2.88
CA TRP A 138 -19.76 16.76 2.66
C TRP A 138 -19.34 15.38 3.15
N ILE A 139 -18.44 14.72 2.42
CA ILE A 139 -17.87 13.42 2.78
C ILE A 139 -16.35 13.52 2.71
N ARG A 140 -15.65 12.92 3.67
CA ARG A 140 -14.19 12.82 3.65
C ARG A 140 -13.66 11.57 4.35
N LYS A 141 -12.37 11.29 4.15
CA LYS A 141 -11.60 10.24 4.85
C LYS A 141 -12.26 8.85 4.85
N PRO A 142 -12.58 8.28 3.67
CA PRO A 142 -13.10 6.92 3.62
C PRO A 142 -12.05 5.91 4.08
N ASN A 143 -12.49 4.86 4.76
CA ASN A 143 -11.67 3.71 5.12
C ASN A 143 -12.46 2.41 4.91
N ILE A 144 -11.85 1.43 4.23
CA ILE A 144 -12.47 0.13 3.95
C ILE A 144 -11.94 -0.94 4.90
N SER A 145 -12.84 -1.81 5.38
CA SER A 145 -12.45 -2.95 6.20
C SER A 145 -11.55 -3.93 5.42
N PRO A 146 -10.70 -4.72 6.11
CA PRO A 146 -9.81 -5.68 5.45
C PRO A 146 -10.54 -6.68 4.55
N ASP A 147 -11.69 -7.20 4.99
CA ASP A 147 -12.53 -8.11 4.21
C ASP A 147 -13.30 -7.42 3.06
N GLY A 148 -13.21 -6.09 2.99
CA GLY A 148 -13.91 -5.27 2.01
C GLY A 148 -15.37 -4.98 2.34
N ARG A 149 -16.00 -5.58 3.36
CA ARG A 149 -17.45 -5.48 3.58
C ARG A 149 -17.95 -4.11 4.02
N TYR A 150 -17.21 -3.46 4.91
CA TYR A 150 -17.62 -2.20 5.52
C TYR A 150 -16.77 -1.05 4.98
N ILE A 151 -17.40 0.10 4.77
CA ILE A 151 -16.72 1.35 4.47
C ILE A 151 -17.17 2.37 5.51
N VAL A 152 -16.22 2.97 6.22
CA VAL A 152 -16.48 4.08 7.14
C VAL A 152 -16.01 5.39 6.53
N PHE A 153 -16.66 6.49 6.85
CA PHE A 153 -16.26 7.83 6.40
C PHE A 153 -16.83 8.91 7.31
N GLU A 154 -16.24 10.09 7.24
CA GLU A 154 -16.75 11.29 7.91
C GLU A 154 -17.78 11.99 7.02
N THR A 155 -18.92 12.40 7.57
CA THR A 155 -19.92 13.19 6.85
C THR A 155 -20.51 14.33 7.67
N ALA A 156 -20.82 15.45 7.01
CA ALA A 156 -21.47 16.61 7.60
C ALA A 156 -22.97 16.73 7.24
N SER A 157 -23.63 15.61 6.92
CA SER A 157 -25.01 15.57 6.42
C SER A 157 -26.07 16.11 7.38
N ARG A 158 -25.76 16.18 8.69
CA ARG A 158 -26.68 16.62 9.76
C ARG A 158 -26.33 17.98 10.38
N GLY A 159 -25.32 18.67 9.85
CA GLY A 159 -24.85 19.97 10.35
C GLY A 159 -23.61 19.90 11.26
N GLN A 160 -23.17 18.69 11.62
CA GLN A 160 -21.94 18.38 12.34
C GLN A 160 -21.22 17.21 11.67
N TRP A 161 -19.91 17.06 11.93
CA TRP A 161 -19.14 15.93 11.44
C TRP A 161 -19.45 14.67 12.26
N ASP A 162 -20.05 13.69 11.61
CA ASP A 162 -20.34 12.36 12.14
C ASP A 162 -19.48 11.29 11.43
N ILE A 163 -19.29 10.15 12.09
CA ILE A 163 -18.78 8.93 11.45
C ILE A 163 -19.96 8.08 11.03
N GLU A 164 -20.00 7.68 9.76
CA GLU A 164 -21.00 6.75 9.25
C GLU A 164 -20.34 5.46 8.75
N VAL A 165 -21.08 4.36 8.87
CA VAL A 165 -20.68 3.02 8.44
C VAL A 165 -21.61 2.55 7.34
N LEU A 166 -21.05 2.24 6.19
CA LEU A 166 -21.73 1.62 5.06
C LEU A 166 -21.42 0.12 5.04
N ASP A 167 -22.43 -0.71 5.23
CA ASP A 167 -22.36 -2.16 4.95
C ASP A 167 -22.67 -2.39 3.47
N ARG A 168 -21.71 -2.96 2.71
CA ARG A 168 -21.92 -3.32 1.30
C ARG A 168 -22.85 -4.53 1.12
N GLY A 169 -23.23 -5.19 2.21
CA GLY A 169 -24.17 -6.30 2.23
C GLY A 169 -23.51 -7.68 2.15
N PRO A 170 -24.28 -8.76 2.36
CA PRO A 170 -23.77 -10.12 2.42
C PRO A 170 -23.46 -10.73 1.03
N ASN A 171 -23.98 -10.16 -0.05
CA ASN A 171 -23.88 -10.69 -1.41
C ASN A 171 -22.69 -10.10 -2.19
N ILE A 172 -21.72 -9.55 -1.48
CA ILE A 172 -20.48 -9.04 -2.08
C ILE A 172 -19.40 -10.08 -1.99
N GLU A 173 -18.50 -10.06 -2.98
CA GLU A 173 -17.28 -10.82 -2.89
C GLU A 173 -16.36 -10.17 -1.85
N LEU A 174 -15.93 -10.96 -0.86
CA LEU A 174 -15.03 -10.49 0.20
C LEU A 174 -13.59 -10.53 -0.27
N ASP A 175 -12.78 -9.58 0.23
CA ASP A 175 -11.33 -9.64 0.09
C ASP A 175 -10.73 -10.50 1.22
N ILE A 176 -10.70 -11.81 0.98
CA ILE A 176 -10.16 -12.78 1.94
C ILE A 176 -8.66 -13.02 1.70
N PRO A 177 -7.89 -13.38 2.75
CA PRO A 177 -6.50 -13.77 2.61
C PRO A 177 -6.31 -14.87 1.57
N ASN A 178 -5.23 -14.79 0.79
CA ASN A 178 -4.87 -15.85 -0.16
C ASN A 178 -4.78 -17.21 0.57
N GLY A 179 -5.48 -18.22 0.05
CA GLY A 179 -5.52 -19.56 0.65
C GLY A 179 -6.50 -19.71 1.82
N ALA A 180 -7.29 -18.69 2.15
CA ALA A 180 -8.41 -18.83 3.07
C ALA A 180 -9.47 -19.79 2.48
N THR A 181 -9.96 -20.71 3.31
CA THR A 181 -11.06 -21.60 2.93
C THR A 181 -12.34 -20.78 2.77
N VAL A 182 -12.93 -20.78 1.57
CA VAL A 182 -14.29 -20.26 1.38
C VAL A 182 -15.25 -21.21 2.08
N GLY A 183 -15.84 -20.79 3.19
CA GLY A 183 -16.88 -21.57 3.86
C GLY A 183 -18.01 -21.83 2.88
N SER A 184 -18.49 -23.08 2.80
CA SER A 184 -19.65 -23.44 1.97
C SER A 184 -20.84 -22.55 2.37
N PRO A 185 -21.59 -21.99 1.41
CA PRO A 185 -22.82 -21.29 1.75
C PRO A 185 -23.78 -22.26 2.48
N PRO A 186 -24.56 -21.77 3.46
CA PRO A 186 -25.55 -22.57 4.17
C PRO A 186 -26.68 -23.08 3.26
#